data_AF-A0A518HMR5-F1
#
_entry.id   AF-A0A518HMR5-F1
#
_cell.length_a   1.000
_cell.length_b   1.000
_cell.length_c   1.000
_cell.angle_alpha   90.00
_cell.angle_beta   90.00
_cell.angle_gamma   90.00
#
_symmetry.space_group_name_H-M   'P 1'
#
loop_
_entity.id
_entity.type
_entity.pdbx_description
1 polymer ?
#
loop_
_entity_poly.entity_id
_entity_poly.type
_entity_poly.pdbx_seq_one_letter_code
_entity_poly.pdbx_strand_id
1 'polypeptide(L)'
;MPVCTKTIIERGGRELIELLTHCVFSFNTDVLFLYCVGEYQLRPQAVSALAIYDVFCAPAAPARISDPSQIPPKDMRVGQTIADLRQAFQAATCDPPQPKAVEDDDDDDERRDAGQDDTPAGSTPPVRPAVPLPPRYLFDSIAANLAVSEQAKIATLENYYDPKRTPQENLPGGELTDVQRAFVDHVWTPRIRPYLVSSGFWRVSTVG
;
A
#
# COMPACT_ATOMS: atom_id res chain seq x y z
N MET A 1 25.71 -19.64 -9.19
CA MET A 1 25.76 -18.38 -9.98
C MET A 1 24.94 -17.39 -9.17
N PRO A 2 25.51 -16.27 -8.73
CA PRO A 2 24.75 -15.27 -7.98
C PRO A 2 23.60 -14.75 -8.84
N VAL A 3 22.44 -14.58 -8.21
CA VAL A 3 21.23 -14.14 -8.90
C VAL A 3 21.09 -12.64 -8.73
N CYS A 4 20.58 -11.92 -9.72
CA CYS A 4 20.26 -10.51 -9.57
C CYS A 4 18.79 -10.35 -9.22
N THR A 5 18.49 -9.98 -7.97
CA THR A 5 17.13 -9.78 -7.46
C THR A 5 16.37 -8.74 -8.27
N LYS A 6 17.04 -7.66 -8.67
CA LYS A 6 16.50 -6.63 -9.56
C LYS A 6 16.04 -7.21 -10.90
N THR A 7 16.82 -8.12 -11.48
CA THR A 7 16.46 -8.77 -12.76
C THR A 7 15.22 -9.65 -12.61
N ILE A 8 15.07 -10.36 -11.49
CA ILE A 8 13.87 -11.16 -11.20
C ILE A 8 12.64 -10.23 -11.09
N ILE A 9 12.78 -9.12 -10.36
CA ILE A 9 11.70 -8.13 -10.18
C ILE A 9 11.25 -7.55 -11.53
N GLU A 10 12.20 -7.19 -12.39
CA GLU A 10 11.91 -6.63 -13.72
C GLU A 10 11.26 -7.65 -14.66
N ARG A 11 11.70 -8.92 -14.64
CA ARG A 11 11.13 -9.99 -15.48
C ARG A 11 9.74 -10.43 -15.02
N GLY A 12 9.50 -10.43 -13.72
CA GLY A 12 8.26 -10.90 -13.13
C GLY A 12 8.04 -12.41 -13.27
N GLY A 13 6.78 -12.83 -13.25
CA GLY A 13 6.40 -14.24 -13.41
C GLY A 13 6.59 -15.09 -12.15
N ARG A 14 6.79 -16.40 -12.34
CA ARG A 14 6.89 -17.37 -11.23
C ARG A 14 8.09 -17.11 -10.32
N GLU A 15 9.25 -16.81 -10.90
CA GLU A 15 10.48 -16.53 -10.14
C GLU A 15 10.30 -15.33 -9.21
N LEU A 16 9.55 -14.31 -9.64
CA LEU A 16 9.20 -13.19 -8.78
C LEU A 16 8.32 -13.63 -7.61
N ILE A 17 7.28 -14.42 -7.84
CA ILE A 17 6.42 -14.90 -6.75
C ILE A 17 7.22 -15.74 -5.76
N GLU A 18 8.11 -16.62 -6.24
CA GLU A 18 8.96 -17.43 -5.37
C GLU A 18 9.97 -16.60 -4.59
N LEU A 19 10.55 -15.57 -5.21
CA LEU A 19 11.41 -14.61 -4.53
C LEU A 19 10.65 -13.86 -3.43
N LEU A 20 9.48 -13.30 -3.75
CA LEU A 20 8.67 -12.55 -2.77
C LEU A 20 8.20 -13.45 -1.63
N THR A 21 7.80 -14.70 -1.91
CA THR A 21 7.44 -15.68 -0.87
C THR A 21 8.63 -15.99 0.01
N HIS A 22 9.81 -16.16 -0.57
CA HIS A 22 11.04 -16.33 0.21
C HIS A 22 11.34 -15.09 1.06
N CYS A 23 11.16 -13.87 0.54
CA CYS A 23 11.34 -12.64 1.31
C CYS A 23 10.38 -12.55 2.50
N VAL A 24 9.13 -13.01 2.35
CA VAL A 24 8.17 -13.10 3.47
C VAL A 24 8.65 -14.11 4.51
N PHE A 25 9.06 -15.31 4.08
CA PHE A 25 9.53 -16.36 4.98
C PHE A 25 10.82 -16.00 5.72
N SER A 26 11.71 -15.24 5.07
CA SER A 26 12.99 -14.81 5.62
C SER A 26 12.96 -13.44 6.32
N PHE A 27 11.79 -12.79 6.42
CA PHE A 27 11.64 -11.40 6.90
C PHE A 27 12.49 -10.37 6.15
N ASN A 28 12.71 -10.58 4.86
CA ASN A 28 13.42 -9.62 4.03
C ASN A 28 12.45 -8.51 3.55
N THR A 29 12.02 -7.66 4.49
CA THR A 29 11.03 -6.59 4.28
C THR A 29 11.53 -5.52 3.33
N ASP A 30 12.84 -5.32 3.25
CA ASP A 30 13.51 -4.36 2.38
C ASP A 30 13.28 -4.67 0.89
N VAL A 31 13.41 -5.94 0.49
CA VAL A 31 13.13 -6.37 -0.89
C VAL A 31 11.65 -6.25 -1.23
N LEU A 32 10.76 -6.57 -0.28
CA LEU A 32 9.32 -6.38 -0.43
C LEU A 32 8.95 -4.91 -0.62
N PHE A 33 9.58 -4.01 0.14
CA PHE A 33 9.42 -2.57 0.00
C PHE A 33 9.87 -2.10 -1.39
N LEU A 34 11.07 -2.47 -1.83
CA LEU A 34 11.60 -2.11 -3.15
C LEU A 34 10.69 -2.58 -4.28
N TYR A 35 10.16 -3.80 -4.17
CA TYR A 35 9.17 -4.33 -5.12
C TYR A 35 7.89 -3.47 -5.14
N CYS A 36 7.32 -3.15 -3.98
CA CYS A 36 6.10 -2.34 -3.90
C CYS A 36 6.32 -0.92 -4.44
N VAL A 37 7.48 -0.31 -4.18
CA VAL A 37 7.83 1.00 -4.74
C VAL A 37 7.90 0.95 -6.27
N GLY A 38 8.51 -0.10 -6.84
CA GLY A 38 8.54 -0.30 -8.30
C GLY A 38 7.15 -0.42 -8.91
N GLU A 39 6.26 -1.23 -8.32
CA GLU A 39 4.86 -1.34 -8.78
C GLU A 39 4.10 -0.01 -8.66
N TYR A 40 4.29 0.71 -7.55
CA TYR A 40 3.68 2.02 -7.34
C TYR A 40 4.13 3.04 -8.38
N GLN A 41 5.43 3.07 -8.73
CA GLN A 41 5.93 3.97 -9.76
C GLN A 41 5.30 3.71 -11.13
N LEU A 42 4.84 2.49 -11.44
CA LEU A 42 4.13 2.20 -12.67
C LEU A 42 2.69 2.74 -12.64
N ARG A 43 2.04 2.71 -11.47
CA ARG A 43 0.63 3.10 -11.29
C ARG A 43 0.46 3.83 -9.95
N PRO A 44 0.84 5.12 -9.87
CA PRO A 44 0.77 5.87 -8.61
C PRO A 44 -0.69 6.12 -8.23
N GLN A 45 -1.09 5.63 -7.06
CA GLN A 45 -2.43 5.82 -6.48
C GLN A 45 -2.32 6.15 -5.00
N ALA A 46 -3.25 6.98 -4.49
CA ALA A 46 -3.24 7.40 -3.09
C ALA A 46 -3.31 6.19 -2.14
N VAL A 47 -4.20 5.24 -2.41
CA VAL A 47 -4.33 4.00 -1.61
C VAL A 47 -3.04 3.19 -1.57
N SER A 48 -2.34 3.07 -2.71
CA SER A 48 -1.07 2.35 -2.79
C SER A 48 0.05 3.07 -2.03
N ALA A 49 0.11 4.41 -2.11
CA ALA A 49 1.06 5.21 -1.35
C ALA A 49 0.84 5.08 0.16
N LEU A 50 -0.43 5.17 0.60
CA LEU A 50 -0.80 4.95 2.01
C LEU A 50 -0.41 3.55 2.48
N ALA A 51 -0.67 2.52 1.67
CA ALA A 51 -0.34 1.15 2.01
C ALA A 51 1.16 0.91 2.12
N ILE A 52 1.97 1.44 1.20
CA ILE A 52 3.45 1.37 1.31
C ILE A 52 3.90 2.02 2.62
N TYR A 53 3.40 3.22 2.92
CA TYR A 53 3.80 3.92 4.13
C TYR A 53 3.40 3.16 5.40
N ASP A 54 2.14 2.71 5.49
CA ASP A 54 1.61 2.05 6.69
C ASP A 54 2.25 0.68 6.95
N VAL A 55 2.62 -0.04 5.89
CA VAL A 55 3.21 -1.38 5.99
C VAL A 55 4.72 -1.34 6.29
N PHE A 56 5.45 -0.37 5.73
CA PHE A 56 6.92 -0.38 5.73
C PHE A 56 7.57 0.84 6.40
N CYS A 57 6.92 2.00 6.43
CA CYS A 57 7.54 3.26 6.85
C CYS A 57 7.01 3.78 8.18
N ALA A 58 5.75 3.54 8.55
CA ALA A 58 5.19 4.06 9.79
C ALA A 58 6.01 3.59 11.02
N PRO A 59 6.10 4.39 12.10
CA PRO A 59 6.82 3.99 13.32
C PRO A 59 6.35 2.65 13.90
N ALA A 60 5.06 2.35 13.77
CA ALA A 60 4.41 1.10 14.20
C ALA A 60 4.12 0.15 13.02
N ALA A 61 4.84 0.30 11.91
CA ALA A 61 4.66 -0.51 10.72
C ALA A 61 4.91 -2.01 11.00
N PRO A 62 4.02 -2.92 10.58
CA PRO A 62 4.12 -4.34 10.87
C PRO A 62 5.25 -5.06 10.11
N ALA A 63 5.71 -4.51 8.99
CA ALA A 63 6.85 -5.00 8.22
C ALA A 63 7.84 -3.85 7.95
N ARG A 64 8.19 -3.12 9.00
CA ARG A 64 9.08 -1.95 8.90
C ARG A 64 10.40 -2.31 8.20
N ILE A 65 10.91 -1.39 7.37
CA ILE A 65 12.23 -1.56 6.74
C ILE A 65 13.33 -1.62 7.80
N SER A 66 14.43 -2.32 7.50
CA SER A 66 15.48 -2.66 8.46
C SER A 66 16.18 -1.43 9.06
N ASP A 67 16.40 -0.40 8.25
CA ASP A 67 17.07 0.84 8.68
C ASP A 67 16.04 1.95 8.95
N PRO A 68 15.63 2.15 10.22
CA PRO A 68 14.67 3.19 10.57
C PRO A 68 15.21 4.61 10.38
N SER A 69 16.53 4.78 10.19
CA SER A 69 17.12 6.10 9.94
C SER A 69 16.82 6.65 8.55
N GLN A 70 16.28 5.80 7.66
CA GLN A 70 15.79 6.15 6.33
C GLN A 70 14.32 6.60 6.32
N ILE A 71 13.60 6.38 7.42
CA ILE A 71 12.21 6.80 7.63
C ILE A 71 12.21 8.20 8.27
N PRO A 72 11.16 9.04 8.06
CA PRO A 72 10.94 10.27 8.83
C PRO A 72 11.28 10.09 10.33
N PRO A 73 12.05 11.01 10.93
CA PRO A 73 11.86 12.46 10.81
C PRO A 73 12.74 13.20 9.79
N LYS A 74 13.68 12.53 9.10
CA LYS A 74 14.62 13.21 8.17
C LYS A 74 13.98 13.67 6.86
N ASP A 75 13.03 12.90 6.32
CA ASP A 75 12.26 13.30 5.13
C ASP A 75 10.82 13.66 5.53
N MET A 76 10.64 14.90 5.98
CA MET A 76 9.31 15.42 6.33
C MET A 76 8.36 15.46 5.11
N ARG A 77 8.87 15.40 3.88
CA ARG A 77 8.05 15.52 2.67
C ARG A 77 7.18 14.29 2.48
N VAL A 78 7.73 13.10 2.72
CA VAL A 78 6.95 11.85 2.66
C VAL A 78 5.85 11.88 3.71
N GLY A 79 6.20 12.22 4.96
CA GLY A 79 5.23 12.31 6.05
C GLY A 79 4.09 13.30 5.77
N GLN A 80 4.42 14.51 5.31
CA GLN A 80 3.42 15.53 4.98
C GLN A 80 2.52 15.09 3.82
N THR A 81 3.13 14.58 2.73
CA THR A 81 2.36 14.11 1.56
C THR A 81 1.40 12.98 1.94
N ILE A 82 1.84 12.05 2.80
CA ILE A 82 1.00 10.96 3.30
C ILE A 82 -0.14 11.48 4.19
N ALA A 83 0.11 12.48 5.03
CA ALA A 83 -0.92 13.10 5.86
C ALA A 83 -2.00 13.77 4.98
N ASP A 84 -1.58 14.55 3.97
CA ASP A 84 -2.49 15.24 3.05
C ASP A 84 -3.32 14.23 2.24
N LEU A 85 -2.68 13.17 1.72
CA LEU A 85 -3.36 12.09 1.01
C LEU A 85 -4.38 11.37 1.91
N ARG A 86 -4.04 11.11 3.16
CA ARG A 86 -4.94 10.47 4.13
C ARG A 86 -6.16 11.34 4.40
N GLN A 87 -5.97 12.63 4.62
CA GLN A 87 -7.06 13.58 4.85
C GLN A 87 -7.98 13.66 3.63
N ALA A 88 -7.41 13.79 2.42
CA ALA A 88 -8.18 13.84 1.18
C ALA A 88 -8.94 12.53 0.92
N PHE A 89 -8.31 11.38 1.18
CA PHE A 89 -8.95 10.08 1.02
C PHE A 89 -10.11 9.89 2.02
N GLN A 90 -9.94 10.30 3.28
CA GLN A 90 -11.02 10.30 4.27
C GLN A 90 -12.18 11.20 3.84
N ALA A 91 -11.90 12.42 3.40
CA ALA A 91 -12.92 13.36 2.93
C ALA A 91 -13.69 12.84 1.70
N ALA A 92 -13.05 12.06 0.83
CA ALA A 92 -13.69 11.46 -0.34
C ALA A 92 -14.50 10.19 -0.02
N THR A 93 -14.22 9.54 1.12
CA THR A 93 -14.82 8.24 1.50
C THR A 93 -15.89 8.39 2.57
N CYS A 94 -15.82 9.43 3.41
CA CYS A 94 -16.92 9.79 4.29
C CYS A 94 -18.03 10.46 3.47
N ASP A 95 -19.23 9.86 3.43
CA ASP A 95 -20.40 10.53 2.87
C ASP A 95 -20.59 11.88 3.57
N PRO A 96 -20.84 12.99 2.82
CA PRO A 96 -21.21 14.23 3.46
C PRO A 96 -22.49 13.99 4.28
N PRO A 97 -22.63 14.59 5.48
CA PRO A 97 -23.88 14.50 6.21
C PRO A 97 -24.99 14.96 5.28
N GLN A 98 -25.96 14.07 5.01
CA GLN A 98 -27.14 14.46 4.25
C GLN A 98 -27.71 15.70 4.94
N PRO A 99 -27.99 16.80 4.21
CA PRO A 99 -28.72 17.90 4.80
C PRO A 99 -30.00 17.28 5.35
N LYS A 100 -30.17 17.35 6.67
CA LYS A 100 -31.43 16.99 7.32
C LYS A 100 -32.48 17.74 6.52
N ALA A 101 -33.37 17.00 5.86
CA ALA A 101 -34.61 17.56 5.38
C ALA A 101 -35.15 18.36 6.56
N VAL A 102 -35.24 19.68 6.37
CA VAL A 102 -36.04 20.49 7.27
C VAL A 102 -37.41 19.86 7.13
N GLU A 103 -37.87 19.20 8.20
CA GLU A 103 -39.26 18.81 8.30
C GLU A 103 -40.02 20.14 8.29
N ASP A 104 -40.49 20.54 7.10
CA ASP A 104 -41.49 21.57 6.93
C ASP A 104 -42.74 21.05 7.65
N ASP A 105 -42.85 21.45 8.90
CA ASP A 105 -44.07 21.39 9.69
C ASP A 105 -44.89 22.63 9.31
N ASP A 106 -45.40 22.63 8.07
CA ASP A 106 -46.40 23.59 7.60
C ASP A 106 -47.76 22.89 7.66
N ASP A 107 -48.46 23.12 8.77
CA ASP A 107 -49.89 22.87 8.92
C ASP A 107 -50.69 23.69 7.88
N ASP A 108 -51.58 22.98 7.18
CA ASP A 108 -52.56 23.44 6.20
C ASP A 108 -53.32 24.72 6.60
N ASP A 109 -53.38 25.73 5.71
CA ASP A 109 -54.64 26.43 5.46
C ASP A 109 -54.76 27.06 4.05
N GLU A 110 -55.73 26.53 3.31
CA GLU A 110 -56.53 27.02 2.18
C GLU A 110 -55.95 27.77 0.94
N ARG A 111 -56.19 27.11 -0.21
CA ARG A 111 -56.71 27.61 -1.51
C ARG A 111 -55.93 28.72 -2.23
N ARG A 112 -55.31 28.37 -3.37
CA ARG A 112 -55.60 28.99 -4.70
C ARG A 112 -54.93 28.29 -5.88
N ASP A 113 -55.74 28.23 -6.93
CA ASP A 113 -55.49 27.91 -8.33
C ASP A 113 -54.42 28.82 -8.98
N ALA A 114 -53.41 28.22 -9.63
CA ALA A 114 -52.77 28.68 -10.86
C ALA A 114 -51.62 27.71 -11.23
N GLY A 115 -51.60 27.25 -12.48
CA GLY A 115 -50.58 26.33 -12.99
C GLY A 115 -49.17 26.92 -12.97
N GLN A 116 -48.21 26.11 -12.57
CA GLN A 116 -46.79 26.36 -12.75
C GLN A 116 -46.10 25.03 -13.08
N ASP A 117 -45.47 25.04 -14.25
CA ASP A 117 -44.62 23.99 -14.82
C ASP A 117 -43.28 23.99 -14.05
N ASP A 118 -43.11 23.09 -13.09
CA ASP A 118 -41.84 22.91 -12.37
C ASP A 118 -41.33 21.47 -12.54
N THR A 119 -40.67 21.28 -13.69
CA THR A 119 -39.78 20.15 -13.94
C THR A 119 -38.53 20.30 -13.03
N PRO A 120 -38.02 19.21 -12.42
CA PRO A 120 -37.49 19.24 -11.07
C PRO A 120 -36.12 19.90 -10.95
N ALA A 121 -35.93 20.58 -9.81
CA ALA A 121 -34.64 21.09 -9.35
C ALA A 121 -33.54 20.05 -9.58
N GLY A 122 -32.65 20.37 -10.52
CA GLY A 122 -31.46 19.61 -10.82
C GLY A 122 -30.64 19.48 -9.54
N SER A 123 -30.77 18.33 -8.87
CA SER A 123 -29.85 17.92 -7.83
C SER A 123 -28.50 17.67 -8.50
N THR A 124 -27.68 18.71 -8.64
CA THR A 124 -26.26 18.53 -8.93
C THR A 124 -25.71 17.57 -7.88
N PRO A 125 -25.22 16.39 -8.26
CA PRO A 125 -24.65 15.45 -7.31
C PRO A 125 -23.55 16.15 -6.50
N PRO A 126 -23.43 15.89 -5.18
CA PRO A 126 -22.34 16.45 -4.40
C PRO A 126 -21.03 16.08 -5.09
N VAL A 127 -20.29 17.12 -5.52
CA VAL A 127 -18.99 16.97 -6.16
C VAL A 127 -18.07 16.37 -5.11
N ARG A 128 -17.83 15.05 -5.20
CA ARG A 128 -16.91 14.36 -4.29
C ARG A 128 -15.54 15.05 -4.41
N PRO A 129 -14.89 15.42 -3.29
CA PRO A 129 -13.58 16.03 -3.34
C PRO A 129 -12.62 15.06 -4.04
N ALA A 130 -11.94 15.56 -5.09
CA ALA A 130 -10.99 14.75 -5.83
C ALA A 130 -9.78 14.42 -4.93
N VAL A 131 -9.47 13.13 -4.80
CA VAL A 131 -8.24 12.70 -4.11
C VAL A 131 -7.05 13.08 -4.99
N PRO A 132 -6.06 13.84 -4.48
CA PRO A 132 -4.92 14.24 -5.27
C PRO A 132 -4.09 13.02 -5.68
N LEU A 133 -3.56 13.04 -6.91
CA LEU A 133 -2.66 12.00 -7.38
C LEU A 133 -1.33 12.13 -6.65
N PRO A 134 -0.81 11.07 -6.00
CA PRO A 134 0.43 11.17 -5.26
C PRO A 134 1.64 11.27 -6.22
N PRO A 135 2.76 11.87 -5.79
CA PRO A 135 3.97 11.96 -6.60
C PRO A 135 4.51 10.57 -6.97
N ARG A 136 4.81 10.35 -8.26
CA ARG A 136 5.33 9.06 -8.76
C ARG A 136 6.58 8.58 -8.02
N TYR A 137 7.46 9.51 -7.66
CA TYR A 137 8.77 9.23 -7.04
C TYR A 137 8.77 9.54 -5.52
N LEU A 138 7.61 9.40 -4.88
CA LEU A 138 7.44 9.73 -3.45
C LEU A 138 8.41 8.97 -2.54
N PHE A 139 8.73 7.71 -2.87
CA PHE A 139 9.55 6.83 -2.04
C PHE A 139 10.99 6.66 -2.54
N ASP A 140 11.39 7.35 -3.61
CA ASP A 140 12.68 7.12 -4.28
C ASP A 140 13.88 7.42 -3.38
N SER A 141 13.81 8.47 -2.57
CA SER A 141 14.86 8.78 -1.60
C SER A 141 15.08 7.62 -0.62
N ILE A 142 13.99 7.02 -0.14
CA ILE A 142 14.04 5.89 0.78
C ILE A 142 14.58 4.66 0.04
N ALA A 143 14.06 4.36 -1.14
CA ALA A 143 14.49 3.22 -1.95
C ALA A 143 15.97 3.31 -2.36
N ALA A 144 16.45 4.49 -2.73
CA ALA A 144 17.84 4.73 -3.09
C ALA A 144 18.78 4.53 -1.89
N ASN A 145 18.44 5.09 -0.74
CA ASN A 145 19.26 4.93 0.46
C ASN A 145 19.26 3.48 0.96
N LEU A 146 18.11 2.80 0.88
CA LEU A 146 17.98 1.39 1.25
C LEU A 146 18.83 0.52 0.32
N ALA A 147 18.79 0.76 -0.99
CA ALA A 147 19.63 0.04 -1.95
C ALA A 147 21.12 0.18 -1.63
N VAL A 148 21.57 1.37 -1.19
CA VAL A 148 22.97 1.62 -0.80
C VAL A 148 23.32 0.99 0.56
N SER A 149 22.48 1.18 1.57
CA SER A 149 22.73 0.71 2.95
C SER A 149 22.61 -0.81 3.08
N GLU A 150 21.58 -1.38 2.47
CA GLU A 150 21.26 -2.81 2.54
C GLU A 150 21.89 -3.61 1.40
N GLN A 151 22.79 -3.00 0.63
CA GLN A 151 23.53 -3.65 -0.45
C GLN A 151 24.19 -4.95 0.03
N ALA A 152 24.69 -4.99 1.27
CA ALA A 152 25.30 -6.19 1.84
C ALA A 152 24.26 -7.31 2.12
N LYS A 153 23.05 -6.98 2.61
CA LYS A 153 21.98 -7.97 2.85
C LYS A 153 21.37 -8.45 1.54
N ILE A 154 21.15 -7.55 0.59
CA ILE A 154 20.70 -7.89 -0.76
C ILE A 154 21.76 -8.76 -1.44
N ALA A 155 23.05 -8.40 -1.39
CA ALA A 155 24.13 -9.22 -1.94
C ALA A 155 24.20 -10.59 -1.26
N THR A 156 23.96 -10.66 0.06
CA THR A 156 23.89 -11.95 0.77
C THR A 156 22.76 -12.80 0.22
N LEU A 157 21.54 -12.24 0.07
CA LEU A 157 20.41 -12.92 -0.57
C LEU A 157 20.76 -13.39 -1.99
N GLU A 158 21.34 -12.52 -2.81
CA GLU A 158 21.75 -12.81 -4.18
C GLU A 158 22.80 -13.94 -4.28
N ASN A 159 23.61 -14.12 -3.24
CA ASN A 159 24.63 -15.15 -3.18
C ASN A 159 24.10 -16.54 -2.82
N TYR A 160 23.06 -16.64 -1.98
CA TYR A 160 22.54 -17.95 -1.53
C TYR A 160 21.21 -18.35 -2.17
N TYR A 161 20.41 -17.39 -2.66
CA TYR A 161 19.12 -17.67 -3.26
C TYR A 161 19.26 -18.43 -4.57
N ASP A 162 18.58 -19.57 -4.67
CA ASP A 162 18.51 -20.39 -5.87
C ASP A 162 17.05 -20.43 -6.40
N PRO A 163 16.77 -19.87 -7.60
CA PRO A 163 15.43 -19.86 -8.19
C PRO A 163 14.92 -21.26 -8.54
N LYS A 164 15.78 -22.28 -8.54
CA LYS A 164 15.36 -23.67 -8.79
C LYS A 164 14.85 -24.36 -7.54
N ARG A 165 15.09 -23.78 -6.37
CA ARG A 165 14.66 -24.32 -5.07
C ARG A 165 13.37 -23.65 -4.65
N THR A 166 12.56 -24.35 -3.87
CA THR A 166 11.35 -23.75 -3.31
C THR A 166 11.70 -22.63 -2.32
N PRO A 167 10.77 -21.70 -2.02
CA PRO A 167 11.01 -20.65 -1.04
C PRO A 167 11.44 -21.17 0.34
N GLN A 168 10.94 -22.34 0.75
CA GLN A 168 11.28 -23.03 2.01
C GLN A 168 12.68 -23.64 1.96
N GLU A 169 13.04 -24.30 0.86
CA GLU A 169 14.38 -24.87 0.66
C GLU A 169 15.50 -23.81 0.62
N ASN A 170 15.14 -22.56 0.27
CA ASN A 170 16.03 -21.42 0.33
C ASN A 170 16.23 -20.86 1.76
N LEU A 171 15.47 -21.32 2.75
CA LEU A 171 15.65 -20.90 4.14
C LEU A 171 16.88 -21.57 4.77
N PRO A 172 17.56 -20.88 5.71
CA PRO A 172 18.60 -21.51 6.51
C PRO A 172 17.98 -22.66 7.34
N GLY A 173 18.38 -23.90 7.03
CA GLY A 173 17.82 -25.10 7.65
C GLY A 173 16.60 -25.71 6.95
N GLY A 174 16.10 -25.08 5.88
CA GLY A 174 15.01 -25.63 5.05
C GLY A 174 13.60 -25.50 5.64
N GLU A 175 13.46 -24.90 6.83
CA GLU A 175 12.19 -24.75 7.53
C GLU A 175 12.03 -23.35 8.12
N LEU A 176 10.77 -22.95 8.34
CA LEU A 176 10.43 -21.73 9.07
C LEU A 176 10.73 -21.92 10.56
N THR A 177 11.49 -21.00 11.13
CA THR A 177 11.57 -20.82 12.58
C THR A 177 10.20 -20.44 13.15
N ASP A 178 9.99 -20.65 14.46
CA ASP A 178 8.71 -20.31 15.11
C ASP A 178 8.35 -18.83 14.97
N VAL A 179 9.35 -17.94 14.99
CA VAL A 179 9.18 -16.50 14.79
C VAL A 179 8.73 -16.20 13.35
N GLN A 180 9.34 -16.85 12.35
CA GLN A 180 8.95 -16.69 10.95
C GLN A 180 7.55 -17.22 10.70
N ARG A 181 7.22 -18.39 11.25
CA ARG A 181 5.87 -18.96 11.17
C ARG A 181 4.83 -18.04 11.81
N ALA A 182 5.10 -17.53 13.01
CA ALA A 182 4.21 -16.60 13.70
C ALA A 182 3.97 -15.31 12.90
N PHE A 183 5.00 -14.77 12.23
CA PHE A 183 4.81 -13.62 11.34
C PHE A 183 3.97 -13.95 10.12
N VAL A 184 4.24 -15.07 9.45
CA VAL A 184 3.47 -15.50 8.28
C VAL A 184 1.99 -15.67 8.66
N ASP A 185 1.72 -16.35 9.76
CA ASP A 185 0.37 -16.75 10.18
C ASP A 185 -0.43 -15.62 10.83
N HIS A 186 0.23 -14.73 11.58
CA HIS A 186 -0.46 -13.71 12.39
C HIS A 186 -0.30 -12.28 11.86
N VAL A 187 0.66 -12.02 10.98
CA VAL A 187 0.95 -10.67 10.48
C VAL A 187 0.81 -10.60 8.97
N TRP A 188 1.56 -11.41 8.22
CA TRP A 188 1.57 -11.36 6.77
C TRP A 188 0.21 -11.75 6.18
N THR A 189 -0.21 -12.99 6.41
CA THR A 189 -1.42 -13.58 5.82
C THR A 189 -2.70 -12.84 6.20
N PRO A 190 -2.95 -12.53 7.49
CA PRO A 190 -4.23 -11.93 7.88
C PRO A 190 -4.27 -10.39 7.79
N ARG A 191 -3.11 -9.70 7.76
CA ARG A 191 -3.10 -8.22 7.84
C ARG A 191 -2.41 -7.56 6.65
N ILE A 192 -1.13 -7.88 6.40
CA ILE A 192 -0.34 -7.17 5.38
C ILE A 192 -0.81 -7.54 3.97
N ARG A 193 -0.88 -8.83 3.65
CA ARG A 193 -1.24 -9.32 2.32
C ARG A 193 -2.61 -8.77 1.85
N PRO A 194 -3.72 -8.93 2.60
CA PRO A 194 -5.01 -8.42 2.14
C PRO A 194 -5.00 -6.91 1.95
N TYR A 195 -4.28 -6.17 2.80
CA TYR A 195 -4.19 -4.71 2.69
C TYR A 195 -3.38 -4.24 1.47
N LEU A 196 -2.25 -4.89 1.17
CA LEU A 196 -1.49 -4.62 -0.05
C LEU A 196 -2.29 -4.97 -1.31
N VAL A 197 -2.99 -6.11 -1.30
CA VAL A 197 -3.82 -6.54 -2.43
C VAL A 197 -4.97 -5.57 -2.68
N SER A 198 -5.71 -5.16 -1.64
CA SER A 198 -6.81 -4.20 -1.78
C SER A 198 -6.32 -2.80 -2.21
N SER A 199 -5.05 -2.49 -1.95
CA SER A 199 -4.39 -1.24 -2.34
C SER A 199 -3.73 -1.30 -3.72
N GLY A 200 -3.94 -2.37 -4.50
CA GLY A 200 -3.51 -2.48 -5.90
C GLY A 200 -2.30 -3.37 -6.18
N PHE A 201 -1.65 -3.93 -5.14
CA PHE A 201 -0.51 -4.85 -5.29
C PHE A 201 -0.97 -6.30 -5.51
N TRP A 202 -1.79 -6.53 -6.54
CA TRP A 202 -2.46 -7.80 -6.81
C TRP A 202 -1.52 -9.01 -6.92
N ARG A 203 -0.30 -8.84 -7.43
CA ARG A 203 0.72 -9.90 -7.52
C ARG A 203 1.13 -10.47 -6.15
N VAL A 204 0.89 -9.73 -5.06
CA VAL A 204 1.14 -10.17 -3.69
C VAL A 204 0.08 -11.17 -3.22
N SER A 205 -1.03 -11.34 -3.94
CA SER A 205 -2.12 -12.26 -3.55
C SER A 205 -1.68 -13.72 -3.46
N THR A 206 -0.67 -14.11 -4.24
CA THR A 206 -0.12 -15.47 -4.27
C THR A 206 1.18 -15.62 -3.46
N VAL A 207 1.55 -14.59 -2.70
CA VAL A 207 2.76 -14.57 -1.88
C VAL A 207 2.42 -15.03 -0.46
N GLY A 208 3.19 -16.00 0.05
CA GLY A 208 3.00 -16.60 1.37
C GLY A 208 2.41 -18.00 1.31
#